data_AF-A0A7W6NK50-F1
#
_entry.id   AF-A0A7W6NK50-F1
#
_cell.length_a   1.000
_cell.length_b   1.000
_cell.length_c   1.000
_cell.angle_alpha   90.00
_cell.angle_beta   90.00
_cell.angle_gamma   90.00
#
_symmetry.space_group_name_H-M   'P 1'
#
loop_
_entity.id
_entity.type
_entity.pdbx_description
1 polymer ?
#
loop_
_entity_poly.entity_id
_entity_poly.type
_entity_poly.pdbx_seq_one_letter_code
_entity_poly.pdbx_strand_id
1 'polypeptide(L)'
;MSSTKIPTLKRDDLCEEFPSVFESAEYVDVGIGWLDIIRRFITDALPLDPALQVVELKEKFGALRILHDSDVDEVVLLQRLAESRSAYACEICGRDGEIRLPPPGQAGWRKCLCPDHMPDLMRDWLPPRRPPAWPMRGRWYEYDRESDSLKEVDVPERWKR
;
A
#
# COMPACT_ATOMS: atom_id res chain seq x y z
N MET A 1 -16.35 11.99 19.31
CA MET A 1 -15.36 12.09 18.21
C MET A 1 -15.76 11.07 17.16
N SER A 2 -16.43 11.52 16.08
CA SER A 2 -16.89 10.60 15.04
C SER A 2 -15.68 10.11 14.26
N SER A 3 -15.34 8.84 14.41
CA SER A 3 -14.38 8.18 13.52
C SER A 3 -15.05 8.14 12.15
N THR A 4 -14.61 8.98 11.21
CA THR A 4 -15.08 8.90 9.82
C THR A 4 -14.79 7.49 9.33
N LYS A 5 -15.86 6.70 9.14
CA LYS A 5 -15.77 5.33 8.66
C LYS A 5 -15.13 5.35 7.27
N ILE A 6 -14.02 4.66 7.10
CA ILE A 6 -13.38 4.54 5.79
C ILE A 6 -14.27 3.65 4.92
N PRO A 7 -14.74 4.12 3.76
CA PRO A 7 -15.39 3.26 2.78
C PRO A 7 -14.38 2.23 2.27
N THR A 8 -14.73 0.95 2.34
CA THR A 8 -13.84 -0.16 1.97
C THR A 8 -14.28 -0.82 0.68
N LEU A 9 -13.29 -1.30 -0.08
CA LEU A 9 -13.51 -2.14 -1.25
C LEU A 9 -14.26 -3.41 -0.89
N LYS A 10 -15.05 -3.92 -1.84
CA LYS A 10 -15.69 -5.24 -1.74
C LYS A 10 -14.95 -6.20 -2.63
N ARG A 11 -14.72 -7.41 -2.12
CA ARG A 11 -14.13 -8.50 -2.91
C ARG A 11 -14.98 -8.79 -4.15
N ASP A 12 -16.30 -8.77 -4.01
CA ASP A 12 -17.21 -9.09 -5.11
C ASP A 12 -17.06 -8.10 -6.28
N ASP A 13 -16.93 -6.78 -6.01
CA ASP A 13 -16.65 -5.77 -7.05
C ASP A 13 -15.30 -6.03 -7.76
N LEU A 14 -14.29 -6.48 -7.00
CA LEU A 14 -12.97 -6.82 -7.56
C LEU A 14 -13.01 -8.11 -8.38
N CYS A 15 -13.83 -9.09 -7.99
CA CYS A 15 -14.08 -10.30 -8.77
C CYS A 15 -14.86 -9.97 -10.05
N GLU A 16 -15.81 -9.03 -10.04
CA GLU A 16 -16.50 -8.63 -11.27
C GLU A 16 -15.54 -7.99 -12.27
N GLU A 17 -14.59 -7.19 -11.80
CA GLU A 17 -13.60 -6.52 -12.67
C GLU A 17 -12.45 -7.44 -13.09
N PHE A 18 -11.98 -8.31 -12.18
CA PHE A 18 -10.86 -9.24 -12.39
C PHE A 18 -11.26 -10.67 -11.96
N PRO A 19 -12.08 -11.39 -12.76
CA PRO A 19 -12.73 -12.65 -12.36
C PRO A 19 -11.81 -13.72 -11.80
N SER A 20 -10.62 -13.90 -12.35
CA SER A 20 -9.70 -14.94 -11.93
C SER A 20 -8.73 -14.51 -10.82
N VAL A 21 -8.57 -13.23 -10.53
CA VAL A 21 -7.46 -12.75 -9.67
C VAL A 21 -7.78 -12.90 -8.18
N PHE A 22 -9.06 -12.81 -7.82
CA PHE A 22 -9.51 -12.74 -6.42
C PHE A 22 -10.28 -13.97 -5.95
N GLU A 23 -10.28 -15.06 -6.72
CA GLU A 23 -11.04 -16.27 -6.37
C GLU A 23 -10.59 -16.89 -5.04
N SER A 24 -9.29 -16.80 -4.74
CA SER A 24 -8.69 -17.27 -3.49
C SER A 24 -8.59 -16.20 -2.40
N ALA A 25 -9.10 -14.99 -2.64
CA ALA A 25 -8.98 -13.89 -1.68
C ALA A 25 -9.87 -14.11 -0.45
N GLU A 26 -9.26 -14.45 0.68
CA GLU A 26 -9.98 -14.65 1.95
C GLU A 26 -10.31 -13.33 2.65
N TYR A 27 -9.50 -12.30 2.43
CA TYR A 27 -9.62 -11.03 3.16
C TYR A 27 -9.35 -9.82 2.25
N VAL A 28 -10.34 -8.93 2.19
CA VAL A 28 -10.28 -7.64 1.50
C VAL A 28 -10.83 -6.56 2.44
N ASP A 29 -9.92 -5.84 3.09
CA ASP A 29 -10.23 -4.73 3.99
C ASP A 29 -9.26 -3.58 3.77
N VAL A 30 -9.55 -2.82 2.73
CA VAL A 30 -8.73 -1.70 2.24
C VAL A 30 -9.64 -0.57 1.82
N GLY A 31 -9.19 0.67 2.01
CA GLY A 31 -9.96 1.85 1.65
C GLY A 31 -10.17 2.00 0.14
N ILE A 32 -11.35 2.50 -0.26
CA ILE A 32 -11.72 2.73 -1.66
C ILE A 32 -10.74 3.66 -2.39
N GLY A 33 -10.06 4.55 -1.66
CA GLY A 33 -9.08 5.46 -2.22
C GLY A 33 -7.86 4.75 -2.83
N TRP A 34 -7.64 3.47 -2.53
CA TRP A 34 -6.56 2.67 -3.10
C TRP A 34 -6.97 1.82 -4.30
N LEU A 35 -8.22 1.92 -4.76
CA LEU A 35 -8.74 1.13 -5.90
C LEU A 35 -7.86 1.28 -7.14
N ASP A 36 -7.50 2.51 -7.53
CA ASP A 36 -6.69 2.73 -8.73
C ASP A 36 -5.27 2.18 -8.59
N ILE A 37 -4.72 2.15 -7.37
CA ILE A 37 -3.41 1.54 -7.09
C ILE A 37 -3.48 0.03 -7.29
N ILE A 38 -4.54 -0.61 -6.78
CA ILE A 38 -4.77 -2.05 -6.91
C ILE A 38 -5.01 -2.43 -8.38
N ARG A 39 -5.86 -1.67 -9.10
CA ARG A 39 -6.11 -1.87 -10.54
C ARG A 39 -4.83 -1.81 -11.35
N ARG A 40 -3.98 -0.82 -11.08
CA ARG A 40 -2.70 -0.67 -11.77
C ARG A 40 -1.76 -1.83 -11.50
N PHE A 41 -1.67 -2.28 -10.24
CA PHE A 41 -0.90 -3.49 -9.90
C PHE A 41 -1.36 -4.69 -10.71
N ILE A 42 -2.66 -4.98 -10.75
CA ILE A 42 -3.20 -6.14 -11.45
C ILE A 42 -2.97 -6.03 -12.96
N THR A 43 -3.23 -4.86 -13.54
CA THR A 43 -3.06 -4.60 -14.99
C THR A 43 -1.61 -4.80 -15.42
N ASP A 44 -0.65 -4.36 -14.60
CA ASP A 44 0.77 -4.50 -14.88
C ASP A 44 1.28 -5.93 -14.61
N ALA A 45 0.67 -6.64 -13.64
CA ALA A 45 1.12 -7.97 -13.21
C ALA A 45 0.55 -9.12 -14.06
N LEU A 46 -0.70 -9.03 -14.52
CA LEU A 46 -1.34 -10.10 -15.31
C LEU A 46 -0.57 -10.50 -16.59
N PRO A 47 0.05 -9.57 -17.34
CA PRO A 47 0.89 -9.95 -18.48
C PRO A 47 2.16 -10.70 -18.11
N LEU A 48 2.65 -10.54 -16.87
CA LEU A 48 3.86 -11.21 -16.35
C LEU A 48 3.53 -12.56 -15.73
N ASP A 49 2.38 -12.64 -15.07
CA ASP A 49 1.83 -13.86 -14.50
C ASP A 49 0.30 -13.94 -14.75
N PRO A 50 -0.11 -14.62 -15.84
CA PRO A 50 -1.53 -14.80 -16.16
C PRO A 50 -2.31 -15.64 -15.14
N ALA A 51 -1.61 -16.37 -14.26
CA ALA A 51 -2.22 -17.21 -13.23
C ALA A 51 -2.31 -16.51 -11.87
N LEU A 52 -1.84 -15.26 -11.76
CA LEU A 52 -1.78 -14.48 -10.52
C LEU A 52 -3.05 -14.60 -9.68
N GLN A 53 -2.88 -15.02 -8.42
CA GLN A 53 -3.91 -14.95 -7.39
C GLN A 53 -3.52 -13.96 -6.29
N VAL A 54 -4.44 -13.05 -5.98
CA VAL A 54 -4.36 -12.23 -4.78
C VAL A 54 -5.07 -12.97 -3.64
N VAL A 55 -4.31 -13.26 -2.59
CA VAL A 55 -4.77 -13.99 -1.40
C VAL A 55 -5.33 -13.03 -0.34
N GLU A 56 -4.72 -11.85 -0.20
CA GLU A 56 -5.13 -10.88 0.81
C GLU A 56 -4.84 -9.44 0.40
N LEU A 57 -5.80 -8.55 0.65
CA LEU A 57 -5.65 -7.10 0.65
C LEU A 57 -6.00 -6.55 2.04
N LYS A 58 -5.02 -5.96 2.72
CA LYS A 58 -5.23 -5.34 4.04
C LYS A 58 -4.52 -4.01 4.19
N GLU A 59 -4.98 -3.19 5.12
CA GLU A 59 -4.20 -2.10 5.68
C GLU A 59 -3.15 -2.64 6.66
N LYS A 60 -1.92 -2.14 6.57
CA LYS A 60 -0.85 -2.40 7.52
C LYS A 60 0.05 -1.17 7.71
N PHE A 61 -0.04 -0.58 8.90
CA PHE A 61 0.72 0.61 9.32
C PHE A 61 0.43 1.88 8.51
N GLY A 62 -0.81 2.04 8.05
CA GLY A 62 -1.29 3.14 7.22
C GLY A 62 -1.04 2.96 5.72
N ALA A 63 -0.64 1.76 5.28
CA ALA A 63 -0.35 1.46 3.88
C ALA A 63 -1.00 0.14 3.46
N LEU A 64 -1.24 -0.03 2.17
CA LEU A 64 -1.68 -1.27 1.55
C LEU A 64 -0.64 -2.37 1.78
N ARG A 65 -1.13 -3.57 2.04
CA ARG A 65 -0.38 -4.83 1.98
C ARG A 65 -1.12 -5.76 1.03
N ILE A 66 -0.41 -6.21 0.01
CA ILE A 66 -0.90 -7.20 -0.95
C ILE A 66 -0.19 -8.52 -0.63
N LEU A 67 -0.95 -9.60 -0.52
CA LEU A 67 -0.42 -10.96 -0.54
C LEU A 67 -0.91 -11.63 -1.81
N HIS A 68 0.01 -12.22 -2.56
CA HIS A 68 -0.27 -12.98 -3.78
C HIS A 68 0.56 -14.27 -3.80
N ASP A 69 0.23 -15.18 -4.71
CA ASP A 69 0.89 -16.48 -4.87
C ASP A 69 2.04 -16.50 -5.90
N SER A 70 2.12 -15.49 -6.76
CA SER A 70 3.16 -15.40 -7.79
C SER A 70 4.60 -15.44 -7.23
N ASP A 71 5.47 -16.20 -7.88
CA ASP A 71 6.91 -16.28 -7.64
C ASP A 71 7.75 -15.46 -8.64
N VAL A 72 7.09 -14.75 -9.55
CA VAL A 72 7.70 -13.86 -10.55
C VAL A 72 8.23 -12.60 -9.87
N ASP A 73 9.52 -12.33 -10.00
CA ASP A 73 10.20 -11.21 -9.34
C ASP A 73 9.63 -9.85 -9.72
N GLU A 74 9.29 -9.69 -11.00
CA GLU A 74 8.71 -8.47 -11.53
C GLU A 74 7.33 -8.21 -10.92
N VAL A 75 6.54 -9.25 -10.64
CA VAL A 75 5.27 -9.13 -9.92
C VAL A 75 5.51 -8.70 -8.47
N VAL A 76 6.52 -9.25 -7.79
CA VAL A 76 6.91 -8.84 -6.43
C VAL A 76 7.37 -7.37 -6.41
N LEU A 77 8.06 -6.89 -7.45
CA LEU A 77 8.42 -5.48 -7.58
C LEU A 77 7.20 -4.59 -7.81
N LEU A 78 6.25 -5.00 -8.65
CA LEU A 78 4.98 -4.28 -8.84
C LEU A 78 4.15 -4.24 -7.56
N GLN A 79 4.13 -5.34 -6.79
CA GLN A 79 3.51 -5.40 -5.47
C GLN A 79 4.12 -4.33 -4.56
N ARG A 80 5.45 -4.27 -4.46
CA ARG A 80 6.16 -3.29 -3.62
C ARG A 80 5.93 -1.86 -4.07
N LEU A 81 5.84 -1.62 -5.38
CA LEU A 81 5.52 -0.33 -5.94
C LEU A 81 4.10 0.11 -5.55
N ALA A 82 3.11 -0.78 -5.64
CA ALA A 82 1.74 -0.51 -5.23
C ALA A 82 1.61 -0.23 -3.72
N GLU A 83 2.26 -1.05 -2.89
CA GLU A 83 2.31 -0.81 -1.44
C GLU A 83 2.98 0.53 -1.12
N SER A 84 4.05 0.91 -1.83
CA SER A 84 4.73 2.18 -1.62
C SER A 84 3.88 3.38 -2.05
N ARG A 85 3.17 3.29 -3.17
CA ARG A 85 2.20 4.32 -3.61
C ARG A 85 1.14 4.58 -2.56
N SER A 86 0.59 3.51 -1.97
CA SER A 86 -0.48 3.63 -0.97
C SER A 86 -0.06 4.42 0.27
N ALA A 87 1.24 4.42 0.60
CA ALA A 87 1.77 5.19 1.73
C ALA A 87 1.73 6.71 1.50
N TYR A 88 1.41 7.16 0.28
CA TYR A 88 1.24 8.55 -0.12
C TYR A 88 -0.18 8.84 -0.66
N ALA A 89 -1.11 7.89 -0.56
CA ALA A 89 -2.46 8.03 -1.09
C ALA A 89 -3.50 7.88 0.00
N CYS A 90 -4.42 8.83 0.09
CA CYS A 90 -5.49 8.82 1.07
C CYS A 90 -6.37 7.58 0.92
N GLU A 91 -6.56 6.83 2.00
CA GLU A 91 -7.41 5.63 2.05
C GLU A 91 -8.86 5.89 1.65
N ILE A 92 -9.36 7.11 1.84
CA ILE A 92 -10.75 7.47 1.57
C ILE A 92 -10.97 7.93 0.13
N CYS A 93 -10.04 8.69 -0.45
CA CYS A 93 -10.27 9.36 -1.75
C CYS A 93 -9.13 9.25 -2.76
N GLY A 94 -8.02 8.62 -2.42
CA GLY A 94 -6.87 8.42 -3.32
C GLY A 94 -6.01 9.64 -3.59
N ARG A 95 -6.39 10.84 -3.12
CA ARG A 95 -5.56 12.06 -3.22
C ARG A 95 -4.30 11.95 -2.37
N ASP A 96 -3.34 12.86 -2.60
CA ASP A 96 -2.10 12.92 -1.83
C ASP A 96 -2.37 12.92 -0.32
N GLY A 97 -1.76 11.98 0.35
CA GLY A 97 -1.98 11.67 1.76
C GLY A 97 -0.69 11.41 2.48
N GLU A 98 -0.77 11.42 3.80
CA GLU A 98 0.39 11.18 4.64
C GLU A 98 0.05 10.27 5.83
N ILE A 99 1.01 9.44 6.22
CA ILE A 99 0.91 8.58 7.41
C ILE A 99 1.58 9.27 8.59
N ARG A 100 0.78 9.73 9.55
CA ARG A 100 1.27 10.32 10.79
C ARG A 100 1.52 9.25 11.87
N LEU A 101 2.51 9.47 12.74
CA LEU A 101 2.80 8.57 13.86
C LEU A 101 2.30 9.15 15.19
N PRO A 102 1.65 8.35 16.05
CA PRO A 102 1.21 8.84 17.35
C PRO A 102 2.42 9.30 18.18
N PRO A 103 2.27 10.33 19.03
CA PRO A 103 3.33 10.78 19.94
C PRO A 103 3.83 9.66 20.85
N PRO A 104 5.08 9.74 21.36
CA PRO A 104 5.60 8.77 22.31
C PRO A 104 4.67 8.61 23.51
N GLY A 105 4.39 7.35 23.89
CA GLY A 105 3.47 7.03 24.99
C GLY A 105 1.98 6.99 24.62
N GLN A 106 1.62 7.24 23.35
CA GLN A 106 0.26 7.09 22.85
C GLN A 106 0.16 5.93 21.85
N ALA A 107 -0.89 5.11 22.00
CA ALA A 107 -1.29 4.13 20.99
C ALA A 107 -2.24 4.78 19.98
N GLY A 108 -2.08 4.47 18.70
CA GLY A 108 -2.94 5.00 17.65
C GLY A 108 -2.88 4.15 16.39
N TRP A 109 -4.04 3.96 15.77
CA TRP A 109 -4.14 3.34 14.45
C TRP A 109 -3.59 4.30 13.40
N ARG A 110 -2.66 3.82 12.59
CA ARG A 110 -2.03 4.59 11.52
C ARG A 110 -2.88 4.50 10.28
N LYS A 111 -3.02 5.61 9.58
CA LYS A 111 -3.78 5.73 8.34
C LYS A 111 -3.06 6.67 7.39
N CYS A 112 -3.13 6.44 6.09
CA CYS A 112 -2.73 7.44 5.11
C CYS A 112 -3.94 8.31 4.75
N LEU A 113 -3.91 9.58 5.13
CA LEU A 113 -5.04 10.50 4.93
C LEU A 113 -4.57 11.82 4.32
N CYS A 114 -5.41 12.39 3.44
CA CYS A 114 -5.20 13.74 2.94
C CYS A 114 -5.61 14.78 4.01
N PRO A 115 -5.22 16.06 3.85
CA PRO A 115 -5.58 17.12 4.80
C PRO A 115 -7.08 17.27 5.05
N ASP A 116 -7.93 16.96 4.08
CA ASP A 116 -9.40 17.07 4.21
C ASP A 116 -10.00 15.96 5.08
N HIS A 117 -9.41 14.77 5.05
CA HIS A 117 -9.90 13.59 5.76
C HIS A 117 -9.16 13.33 7.08
N MET A 118 -8.04 14.01 7.31
CA MET A 118 -7.26 13.86 8.52
C MET A 118 -8.02 14.45 9.74
N PRO A 119 -8.30 13.64 10.78
CA PRO A 119 -8.84 14.16 12.03
C PRO A 119 -7.87 15.14 12.69
N ASP A 120 -8.39 16.15 13.38
CA ASP A 120 -7.57 17.17 14.04
C ASP A 120 -6.52 16.57 14.99
N LEU A 121 -6.90 15.51 15.74
CA LEU A 121 -5.98 14.78 16.60
C LEU A 121 -4.71 14.27 15.86
N MET A 122 -4.86 13.83 14.61
CA MET A 122 -3.74 13.32 13.80
C MET A 122 -2.90 14.45 13.18
N ARG A 123 -3.40 15.70 13.14
CA ARG A 123 -2.62 16.83 12.62
C ARG A 123 -1.45 17.19 13.54
N ASP A 124 -1.63 16.95 14.83
CA ASP A 124 -0.63 17.19 15.88
C ASP A 124 0.32 16.00 16.10
N TRP A 125 0.13 14.91 15.35
CA TRP A 125 1.02 13.75 15.39
C TRP A 125 2.37 14.03 14.73
N LEU A 126 3.33 13.14 14.97
CA LEU A 126 4.69 13.26 14.47
C LEU A 126 4.73 13.32 12.93
N PRO A 127 5.81 13.90 12.36
CA PRO A 127 6.01 14.00 10.92
C PRO A 127 5.82 12.67 10.19
N PRO A 128 5.42 12.72 8.92
CA PRO A 128 5.06 11.51 8.20
C PRO A 128 6.25 10.58 8.00
N ARG A 129 6.01 9.29 8.22
CA ARG A 129 7.04 8.26 8.01
C ARG A 129 7.04 7.81 6.56
N ARG A 130 8.18 7.91 5.90
CA ARG A 130 8.37 7.38 4.56
C ARG A 130 8.52 5.84 4.59
N PRO A 131 8.05 5.11 3.57
CA PRO A 131 8.41 3.72 3.38
C PRO A 131 9.93 3.58 3.37
N PRO A 132 10.51 2.67 4.16
CA PRO A 132 11.93 2.43 4.09
C PRO A 132 12.31 1.73 2.78
N ALA A 133 13.58 1.86 2.36
CA ALA A 133 14.16 0.95 1.39
C ALA A 133 14.00 -0.52 1.85
N TRP A 134 13.74 -1.40 0.87
CA TRP A 134 13.39 -2.79 1.07
C TRP A 134 14.34 -3.74 0.31
N PRO A 135 14.82 -4.82 0.93
CA PRO A 135 15.68 -5.78 0.27
C PRO A 135 14.88 -6.81 -0.55
N MET A 136 15.34 -7.13 -1.76
CA MET A 136 14.84 -8.23 -2.60
C MET A 136 16.01 -8.98 -3.24
N ARG A 137 16.10 -10.29 -3.03
CA ARG A 137 17.14 -11.16 -3.65
C ARG A 137 18.55 -10.55 -3.65
N GLY A 138 18.94 -9.92 -2.55
CA GLY A 138 20.28 -9.33 -2.37
C GLY A 138 20.45 -7.89 -2.88
N ARG A 139 19.42 -7.30 -3.51
CA ARG A 139 19.38 -5.89 -3.93
C ARG A 139 18.48 -5.08 -3.02
N TRP A 140 18.63 -3.76 -3.01
CA TRP A 140 17.80 -2.86 -2.22
C TRP A 140 17.07 -1.88 -3.11
N TYR A 141 15.81 -1.62 -2.80
CA TYR A 141 14.96 -0.73 -3.58
C TYR A 141 14.33 0.33 -2.70
N GLU A 142 14.29 1.55 -3.18
CA GLU A 142 13.55 2.66 -2.59
C GLU A 142 12.53 3.18 -3.60
N TYR A 143 11.34 3.56 -3.12
CA TYR A 143 10.33 4.17 -3.98
C TYR A 143 10.68 5.63 -4.23
N ASP A 144 10.88 5.98 -5.50
CA ASP A 144 10.97 7.36 -5.93
C ASP A 144 9.60 7.86 -6.39
N ARG A 145 9.08 8.83 -5.64
CA ARG A 145 7.77 9.42 -5.91
C ARG A 145 7.76 10.29 -7.17
N GLU A 146 8.88 10.93 -7.50
CA GLU A 146 8.94 11.82 -8.67
C GLU A 146 8.83 11.04 -9.98
N SER A 147 9.57 9.93 -10.10
CA SER A 147 9.47 9.04 -11.27
C SER A 147 8.40 7.96 -11.16
N ASP A 148 7.73 7.85 -10.00
CA ASP A 148 6.77 6.79 -9.68
C ASP A 148 7.31 5.37 -9.98
N SER A 149 8.52 5.09 -9.50
CA SER A 149 9.21 3.82 -9.74
C SER A 149 10.07 3.38 -8.55
N LEU A 150 10.40 2.09 -8.51
CA LEU A 150 11.38 1.57 -7.56
C LEU A 150 12.78 1.77 -8.13
N LYS A 151 13.63 2.49 -7.40
CA LYS A 151 15.03 2.69 -7.74
C LYS A 151 15.88 1.75 -6.91
N GLU A 152 16.80 1.05 -7.57
CA GLU A 152 17.83 0.29 -6.86
C GLU A 152 18.75 1.28 -6.12
N VAL A 153 19.05 0.99 -4.86
CA VAL A 153 19.87 1.81 -3.97
C VAL A 153 20.92 0.96 -3.27
N ASP A 154 21.94 1.59 -2.73
CA ASP A 154 22.90 0.92 -1.85
C ASP A 154 22.21 0.40 -0.58
N VAL A 155 22.83 -0.59 0.06
CA VAL A 155 22.40 -1.09 1.37
C VAL A 155 22.27 0.10 2.33
N PRO A 156 21.09 0.37 2.93
CA PRO A 156 20.93 1.52 3.80
C PRO A 156 21.83 1.42 5.03
N GLU A 157 22.36 2.55 5.50
CA GLU A 157 23.37 2.62 6.56
C GLU A 157 23.01 1.80 7.80
N ARG A 158 21.75 1.86 8.24
CA ARG A 158 21.23 1.09 9.40
C ARG A 158 21.33 -0.45 9.26
N TRP A 159 21.58 -0.94 8.05
CA TRP A 159 21.71 -2.36 7.71
C TRP A 159 23.12 -2.71 7.21
N LYS A 160 24.03 -1.74 7.09
CA LYS A 160 25.46 -2.01 6.88
C LYS A 160 26.02 -2.57 8.19
N ARG A 161 26.74 -3.69 8.10
CA ARG A 161 27.43 -4.31 9.25
C ARG A 161 28.77 -3.64 9.50
#